data_AF-A0A645IMF5-F1
#
_entry.id   AF-A0A645IMF5-F1
#
_cell.length_a   1.000
_cell.length_b   1.000
_cell.length_c   1.000
_cell.angle_alpha   90.00
_cell.angle_beta   90.00
_cell.angle_gamma   90.00
#
_symmetry.space_group_name_H-M   'P 1'
#
loop_
_entity.id
_entity.type
_entity.pdbx_description
1 polymer ?
#
loop_
_entity_poly.entity_id
_entity_poly.type
_entity_poly.pdbx_seq_one_letter_code
_entity_poly.pdbx_strand_id
1 'polypeptide(L)'
;MNEAAIRSKATIVQSAFHTFNPWGVSGAVIIQESHLTIHTWPEFGYAAVDLFTCGDSVNPWIGFEYLSDSLKAEKWETSEVPRGPVDKIKAFAKEDLGEVHFKPQTDSEIAS
;
A
#
# COMPACT_ATOMS: atom_id res chain seq x y z
N MET A 1 -8.82 3.59 6.61
CA MET A 1 -7.81 3.84 5.56
C MET A 1 -6.60 4.63 6.07
N ASN A 2 -6.71 5.92 6.43
CA ASN A 2 -5.54 6.66 6.95
C ASN A 2 -4.93 6.01 8.20
N GLU A 3 -5.77 5.57 9.14
CA GLU A 3 -5.31 4.83 10.32
C GLU A 3 -4.63 3.50 9.96
N ALA A 4 -5.09 2.81 8.90
CA ALA A 4 -4.44 1.61 8.41
C ALA A 4 -3.02 1.92 7.90
N ALA A 5 -2.86 2.99 7.13
CA ALA A 5 -1.55 3.46 6.67
C ALA A 5 -0.63 3.82 7.84
N ILE A 6 -1.12 4.58 8.83
CA ILE A 6 -0.36 4.98 10.02
C ILE A 6 0.11 3.76 10.82
N ARG A 7 -0.78 2.79 11.06
CA ARG A 7 -0.45 1.55 11.79
C ARG A 7 0.53 0.68 11.03
N SER A 8 0.45 0.65 9.70
CA SER A 8 1.46 0.03 8.84
C SER A 8 2.80 0.76 8.84
N LYS A 9 2.94 1.89 9.56
CA LYS A 9 4.12 2.79 9.57
C LYS A 9 4.38 3.47 8.23
N ALA A 10 3.34 3.63 7.41
CA ALA A 10 3.44 4.35 6.14
C ALA A 10 3.29 5.87 6.35
N THR A 11 4.06 6.65 5.59
CA THR A 11 3.92 8.10 5.53
C THR A 11 2.85 8.48 4.51
N ILE A 12 1.77 9.13 4.96
CA ILE A 12 0.69 9.60 4.07
C ILE A 12 1.14 10.85 3.33
N VAL A 13 0.96 10.85 2.01
CA VAL A 13 1.17 12.01 1.12
C VAL A 13 -0.15 12.72 0.86
N GLN A 14 -1.20 11.96 0.52
CA GLN A 14 -2.51 12.51 0.20
C GLN A 14 -3.60 11.46 0.43
N SER A 15 -4.81 11.91 0.78
CA SER A 15 -5.99 11.05 0.79
C SER A 15 -7.13 11.69 -0.01
N ALA A 16 -7.85 10.87 -0.77
CA ALA A 16 -9.04 11.27 -1.52
C ALA A 16 -10.14 10.23 -1.36
N PHE A 17 -11.36 10.68 -1.09
CA PHE A 17 -12.52 9.82 -0.90
C PHE A 17 -13.72 10.39 -1.64
N HIS A 18 -14.55 9.50 -2.18
CA HIS A 18 -15.80 9.83 -2.84
C HIS A 18 -16.90 8.88 -2.38
N THR A 19 -18.01 9.44 -1.93
CA THR A 19 -19.22 8.69 -1.57
C THR A 19 -20.19 8.75 -2.76
N PHE A 20 -20.66 7.59 -3.20
CA PHE A 20 -21.63 7.48 -4.28
C PHE A 20 -23.06 7.48 -3.75
N ASN A 21 -24.00 7.89 -4.61
CA ASN A 21 -25.44 7.78 -4.37
C ASN A 21 -25.98 6.55 -5.12
N PRO A 22 -26.79 5.67 -4.50
CA PRO A 22 -27.37 5.79 -3.15
C PRO A 22 -26.43 5.40 -2.00
N TRP A 23 -25.35 4.68 -2.27
CA TRP A 23 -24.36 4.24 -1.28
C TRP A 23 -23.05 3.84 -1.96
N GLY A 24 -22.06 3.47 -1.14
CA GLY A 24 -20.74 3.05 -1.59
C GLY A 24 -19.70 4.16 -1.45
N VAL A 25 -18.45 3.75 -1.26
CA VAL A 25 -17.30 4.64 -1.10
C VAL A 25 -16.13 4.12 -1.92
N SER A 26 -15.50 5.01 -2.69
CA SER A 26 -14.16 4.81 -3.24
C SER A 26 -13.18 5.70 -2.49
N GLY A 27 -12.06 5.15 -2.07
CA GLY A 27 -11.03 5.86 -1.33
C GLY A 27 -9.63 5.47 -1.77
N ALA A 28 -8.73 6.43 -1.83
CA ALA A 28 -7.31 6.23 -2.07
C ALA A 28 -6.49 7.04 -1.06
N VAL A 29 -5.49 6.38 -0.47
CA VAL A 29 -4.46 7.00 0.38
C VAL A 29 -3.13 6.78 -0.32
N ILE A 30 -2.59 7.86 -0.87
CA ILE A 30 -1.25 7.88 -1.44
C ILE A 30 -0.26 7.95 -0.29
N ILE A 31 0.69 7.00 -0.28
CA ILE A 31 1.79 6.96 0.69
C ILE A 31 3.12 7.15 -0.06
N GLN A 32 4.22 7.33 0.67
CA GLN A 32 5.54 7.36 0.04
C GLN A 32 5.74 6.09 -0.80
N GLU A 33 5.89 6.27 -2.11
CA GLU A 33 6.23 5.25 -3.12
C GLU A 33 5.14 4.22 -3.51
N SER A 34 3.92 4.31 -2.95
CA SER A 34 2.82 3.38 -3.28
C SER A 34 1.43 3.90 -2.85
N HIS A 35 0.46 3.04 -2.50
CA HIS A 35 -0.90 3.45 -2.12
C HIS A 35 -1.70 2.39 -1.36
N LEU A 36 -2.72 2.83 -0.62
CA LEU A 36 -3.80 2.00 -0.11
C LEU A 36 -5.13 2.43 -0.74
N THR A 37 -5.90 1.50 -1.32
CA THR A 37 -7.19 1.80 -1.96
C THR A 37 -8.31 0.95 -1.38
N ILE A 38 -9.53 1.47 -1.41
CA ILE A 38 -10.75 0.77 -1.00
C ILE A 38 -11.92 1.14 -1.91
N HIS A 39 -12.73 0.14 -2.24
CA HIS A 39 -14.00 0.29 -2.93
C HIS A 39 -15.06 -0.55 -2.22
N THR A 40 -16.20 0.06 -1.85
CA THR A 40 -17.25 -0.64 -1.08
C THR A 40 -18.55 -0.76 -1.87
N TRP A 41 -19.20 -1.91 -1.70
CA TRP A 41 -20.58 -2.21 -2.15
C TRP A 41 -21.42 -2.59 -0.92
N PRO A 42 -21.98 -1.61 -0.21
CA PRO A 42 -22.76 -1.84 1.01
C PRO A 42 -23.95 -2.78 0.81
N GLU A 43 -24.58 -2.77 -0.36
CA GLU A 43 -25.70 -3.64 -0.73
C GLU A 43 -25.35 -5.13 -0.70
N PHE A 44 -24.06 -5.47 -0.79
CA PHE A 44 -23.54 -6.83 -0.70
C PHE A 44 -22.70 -7.07 0.56
N GLY A 45 -22.54 -6.06 1.42
CA GLY A 45 -21.61 -6.14 2.56
C GLY A 45 -20.16 -6.37 2.13
N TYR A 46 -19.77 -5.89 0.95
CA TYR A 46 -18.48 -6.19 0.32
C TYR A 46 -17.56 -4.97 0.27
N ALA A 47 -16.25 -5.20 0.42
CA ALA A 47 -15.21 -4.23 0.15
C ALA A 47 -14.05 -4.90 -0.61
N ALA A 48 -13.59 -4.24 -1.67
CA ALA A 48 -12.31 -4.52 -2.32
C ALA A 48 -11.25 -3.57 -1.75
N VAL A 49 -10.10 -4.10 -1.34
CA VAL A 49 -9.02 -3.33 -0.70
C VAL A 49 -7.69 -3.73 -1.34
N ASP A 50 -6.87 -2.75 -1.70
CA ASP A 50 -5.46 -2.95 -2.05
C ASP A 50 -4.57 -2.26 -1.03
N LEU A 51 -3.58 -2.99 -0.52
CA LEU A 51 -2.56 -2.47 0.39
C LEU A 51 -1.20 -2.63 -0.27
N PHE A 52 -0.84 -1.66 -1.10
CA PHE A 52 0.45 -1.66 -1.77
C PHE A 52 1.42 -0.79 -0.97
N THR A 53 2.44 -1.42 -0.40
CA THR A 53 3.50 -0.76 0.39
C THR A 53 4.87 -0.97 -0.26
N CYS A 54 5.81 -0.08 0.06
CA CYS A 54 7.22 -0.20 -0.33
C CYS A 54 8.12 -0.22 0.92
N GLY A 55 9.27 -0.86 0.81
CA GLY A 55 10.28 -0.94 1.87
C GLY A 55 9.99 -1.99 2.96
N ASP A 56 11.02 -2.30 3.75
CA ASP A 56 10.97 -3.38 4.76
C ASP A 56 10.40 -2.90 6.11
N SER A 57 10.24 -1.60 6.29
CA SER A 57 9.72 -0.99 7.52
C SER A 57 8.20 -0.88 7.53
N VAL A 58 7.54 -1.04 6.37
CA VAL A 58 6.09 -0.89 6.20
C VAL A 58 5.47 -2.27 6.00
N ASN A 59 4.60 -2.68 6.93
CA ASN A 59 3.93 -3.98 6.86
C ASN A 59 2.45 -3.81 6.43
N PRO A 60 2.04 -4.27 5.24
CA PRO A 60 0.67 -4.15 4.76
C PRO A 60 -0.31 -5.01 5.58
N TRP A 61 0.15 -6.11 6.20
CA TRP A 61 -0.70 -7.00 6.99
C TRP A 61 -1.26 -6.34 8.25
N ILE A 62 -0.52 -5.42 8.87
CA ILE A 62 -1.02 -4.62 10.01
C ILE A 62 -2.18 -3.72 9.58
N GLY A 63 -2.08 -3.13 8.38
CA GLY A 63 -3.14 -2.33 7.79
C GLY A 63 -4.36 -3.18 7.45
N PHE A 64 -4.14 -4.38 6.93
CA PHE A 64 -5.18 -5.38 6.65
C PHE A 64 -5.94 -5.77 7.93
N GLU A 65 -5.23 -6.17 8.99
CA GLU A 65 -5.82 -6.57 10.28
C GLU A 65 -6.71 -5.45 10.82
N TYR A 66 -6.19 -4.22 10.83
CA TYR A 66 -6.95 -3.06 11.27
C TYR A 66 -8.21 -2.82 10.43
N LEU A 67 -8.13 -2.96 9.10
CA LEU A 67 -9.28 -2.80 8.23
C LEU A 67 -10.30 -3.92 8.39
N SER A 68 -9.85 -5.17 8.54
CA SER A 68 -10.71 -6.32 8.78
C SER A 68 -11.54 -6.12 10.05
N ASP A 69 -10.89 -5.74 11.15
CA ASP A 69 -11.54 -5.45 12.42
C ASP A 69 -12.50 -4.25 12.32
N SER A 70 -12.05 -3.17 11.68
CA SER A 70 -12.84 -1.92 11.56
C SER A 70 -14.08 -2.10 10.69
N LEU A 71 -13.98 -2.88 9.61
CA LEU A 71 -15.08 -3.21 8.73
C LEU A 71 -15.94 -4.37 9.26
N LYS A 72 -15.51 -5.02 10.34
CA LYS A 72 -16.14 -6.22 10.91
C LYS A 72 -16.28 -7.33 9.87
N ALA A 73 -15.25 -7.51 9.05
CA ALA A 73 -15.25 -8.53 8.02
C ALA A 73 -15.29 -9.92 8.66
N GLU A 74 -16.31 -10.71 8.34
CA GLU A 74 -16.42 -12.10 8.81
C GLU A 74 -15.60 -13.08 7.95
N LYS A 75 -15.32 -12.68 6.70
CA LYS A 75 -14.61 -13.48 5.70
C LYS A 75 -13.75 -12.56 4.83
N TRP A 76 -12.59 -13.07 4.42
CA TRP A 76 -11.68 -12.39 3.52
C TRP A 76 -10.98 -13.39 2.61
N GLU A 77 -10.64 -12.93 1.40
CA GLU A 77 -9.74 -13.62 0.49
C GLU A 77 -8.62 -12.64 0.13
N THR A 78 -7.38 -13.10 0.22
CA THR A 78 -6.20 -12.26 0.03
C THR A 78 -5.26 -12.91 -0.98
N SER A 79 -4.68 -12.09 -1.86
CA SER A 79 -3.54 -12.49 -2.68
C SER A 79 -2.42 -11.47 -2.53
N GLU A 80 -1.19 -11.96 -2.45
CA GLU A 80 0.00 -11.11 -2.35
C GLU A 80 0.79 -11.19 -3.66
N VAL A 81 1.14 -10.03 -4.21
CA VAL A 81 1.86 -9.94 -5.47
C VAL A 81 3.12 -9.09 -5.24
N PRO A 82 4.32 -9.69 -5.27
CA PRO A 82 5.57 -8.95 -5.22
C PRO A 82 5.66 -7.96 -6.39
N ARG A 83 6.03 -6.71 -6.09
CA ARG A 83 6.15 -5.64 -7.07
C ARG A 83 7.61 -5.26 -7.25
N GLY A 84 8.01 -4.97 -8.49
CA GLY A 84 9.35 -4.47 -8.81
C GLY A 84 10.51 -5.44 -8.52
N PRO A 85 10.51 -6.68 -9.07
CA PRO A 85 11.65 -7.58 -8.93
C PRO A 85 12.90 -6.98 -9.59
N VAL A 86 13.81 -6.43 -8.78
CA VAL A 86 14.97 -5.62 -9.22
C VAL A 86 15.83 -6.36 -10.23
N ASP A 87 16.09 -7.65 -10.02
CA ASP A 87 16.91 -8.45 -10.95
C ASP A 87 16.28 -8.52 -12.34
N LYS A 88 14.96 -8.66 -12.43
CA LYS A 88 14.24 -8.66 -13.71
C LYS A 88 14.26 -7.28 -14.34
N ILE A 89 14.05 -6.22 -13.54
CA ILE A 89 14.11 -4.83 -14.04
C ILE A 89 15.48 -4.56 -14.67
N LYS A 90 16.57 -4.94 -13.98
CA LYS A 90 17.94 -4.80 -14.49
C LYS A 90 18.18 -5.63 -15.75
N ALA A 91 17.73 -6.90 -15.77
CA ALA A 91 17.91 -7.78 -16.92
C ALA A 91 17.22 -7.29 -18.21
N PHE A 92 16.13 -6.52 -18.10
CA PHE A 92 15.39 -5.95 -19.23
C PHE A 92 15.68 -4.47 -19.47
N ALA A 93 16.60 -3.86 -18.72
CA ALA A 93 16.98 -2.46 -18.92
C ALA A 93 17.72 -2.30 -20.26
N LYS A 94 17.42 -1.23 -20.99
CA LYS A 94 18.10 -0.91 -22.27
C LYS A 94 19.55 -0.45 -22.06
N GLU A 95 19.83 0.08 -20.89
CA GLU A 95 21.11 0.65 -20.49
C GLU A 95 21.51 0.03 -19.16
N ASP A 96 22.81 -0.27 -19.02
CA ASP A 96 23.38 -0.66 -17.75
C ASP A 96 23.59 0.62 -16.92
N LEU A 97 22.72 0.81 -15.93
CA LEU A 97 22.77 1.96 -15.02
C LEU A 97 23.79 1.75 -13.88
N GLY A 98 24.52 0.64 -13.85
CA GLY A 98 25.46 0.31 -12.78
C GLY A 98 24.78 0.09 -11.43
N GLU A 99 25.45 0.48 -10.35
CA GLU A 99 24.91 0.39 -9.00
C GLU A 99 23.95 1.55 -8.72
N VAL A 100 22.66 1.24 -8.68
CA VAL A 100 21.59 2.20 -8.37
C VAL A 100 21.09 1.95 -6.96
N HIS A 101 21.20 2.95 -6.09
CA HIS A 101 20.61 2.94 -4.76
C HIS A 101 19.15 3.42 -4.85
N PHE A 102 18.21 2.51 -4.59
CA PHE A 102 16.77 2.76 -4.71
C PHE A 102 16.13 3.28 -3.42
N LYS A 103 16.83 3.18 -2.29
CA LYS A 103 16.39 3.72 -1.00
C LYS A 103 17.20 4.99 -0.70
N PRO A 104 16.58 6.05 -0.15
CA PRO A 104 17.34 7.14 0.45
C PRO A 104 18.28 6.55 1.52
N GLN A 105 19.58 6.87 1.46
CA GLN A 105 20.50 6.53 2.54
C GLN A 105 19.95 7.16 3.83
N THR A 106 19.70 6.34 4.84
CA THR A 106 19.42 6.87 6.17
C THR A 106 20.71 7.47 6.72
N ASP A 107 20.64 8.57 7.47
CA ASP A 107 21.79 9.30 8.02
C ASP A 107 22.82 8.42 8.78
N SER A 108 22.44 7.18 9.14
CA SER A 108 23.30 6.15 9.73
C SER A 108 24.34 5.54 8.77
N GLU A 109 24.18 5.64 7.45
CA GLU A 109 25.09 5.01 6.46
C GLU A 109 26.20 5.98 5.98
N ILE A 110 26.10 7.27 6.30
CA ILE A 110 27.10 8.29 5.94
C ILE A 110 28.23 8.36 7.00
N ALA A 111 28.06 7.68 8.13
CA ALA A 111 28.94 7.76 9.30
C ALA A 111 29.80 6.50 9.54
N SER A 112 30.02 5.65 8.52
CA SER A 112 30.92 4.48 8.58
C SER A 112 32.02 4.53 7.53
#